data_AF-A0A0H4CG29-F1
#
_entry.id   AF-A0A0H4CG29-F1
#
_cell.length_a   1.000
_cell.length_b   1.000
_cell.length_c   1.000
_cell.angle_alpha   90.00
_cell.angle_beta   90.00
_cell.angle_gamma   90.00
#
_symmetry.space_group_name_H-M   'P 1'
#
loop_
_entity.id
_entity.type
_entity.pdbx_description
1 polymer ?
#
loop_
_entity_poly.entity_id
_entity_poly.type
_entity_poly.pdbx_seq_one_letter_code
_entity_poly.pdbx_strand_id
1 'polypeptide(L)'
;MAVRRAKEFLLGADRERVGDDTLDLLDDEVQRLVAAYPREPLATVWSDLLETHEQVFRLLEGGRVRPSQLRDLYAKGAVLSFLVAKGFNDMQDPHQAMTMTRVAAACARDAEHPGLIALTDGLKSLIAYWANRPEDAQHYASRGAETAANLRGTVGLWLLGLKARSAAVLGDEETVRLVNQQAADRREQVVPDDLDQLGGLFTYAWEKQLYYAVEAEALLGHGNAALITQAEEAVTGFSDPRSPNWAFGDLAGAQCDLALIRLHSGDPDGAAAAIRPVLDLPASHRNHGIVVSAMRVRGALMSSPAHTAVAGKDLRAEIEAFSTSRPALPRG
;
A
#
# COMPACT_ATOMS: atom_id res chain seq x y z
N MET A 1 3.85 17.11 25.27
CA MET A 1 3.32 18.50 25.35
C MET A 1 4.38 19.57 25.12
N ALA A 2 5.53 19.57 25.82
CA ALA A 2 6.56 20.59 25.63
C ALA A 2 7.21 20.59 24.22
N VAL A 3 7.56 19.42 23.69
CA VAL A 3 8.13 19.27 22.34
C VAL A 3 7.14 19.66 21.24
N ARG A 4 5.87 19.25 21.36
CA ARG A 4 4.78 19.67 20.44
C ARG A 4 4.63 21.20 20.42
N ARG A 5 4.64 21.84 21.59
CA ARG A 5 4.58 23.30 21.72
C ARG A 5 5.83 24.01 21.20
N ALA A 6 7.00 23.36 21.27
CA ALA A 6 8.24 23.87 20.67
C ALA A 6 8.21 23.80 19.15
N LYS A 7 7.70 22.71 18.56
CA LYS A 7 7.43 22.59 17.12
C LYS A 7 6.44 23.68 16.66
N GLU A 8 5.31 23.82 17.35
CA GLU A 8 4.31 24.87 17.08
C GLU A 8 4.91 26.29 17.18
N PHE A 9 5.82 26.52 18.14
CA PHE A 9 6.51 27.80 18.29
C PHE A 9 7.47 28.09 17.12
N LEU A 10 8.29 27.12 16.70
CA LEU A 10 9.21 27.27 15.56
C LEU A 10 8.42 27.52 14.26
N LEU A 11 7.38 26.73 14.02
CA LEU A 11 6.46 26.89 12.88
C LEU A 11 5.71 28.22 12.89
N GLY A 12 5.48 28.81 14.07
CA GLY A 12 4.79 30.09 14.25
C GLY A 12 5.72 31.31 14.36
N ALA A 13 7.03 31.13 14.50
CA ALA A 13 8.00 32.22 14.68
C ALA A 13 8.30 32.96 13.38
N ASP A 14 8.05 32.33 12.24
CA ASP A 14 8.28 32.85 10.89
C ASP A 14 7.19 33.85 10.45
N ARG A 15 7.33 35.09 10.96
CA ARG A 15 6.36 36.17 10.75
C ARG A 15 6.32 36.74 9.34
N GLU A 16 7.43 36.71 8.59
CA GLU A 16 7.52 37.32 7.25
C GLU A 16 7.84 36.31 6.14
N ARG A 17 8.67 35.29 6.43
CA ARG A 17 9.06 34.21 5.50
C ARG A 17 9.33 32.94 6.28
N VAL A 18 9.02 31.80 5.68
CA VAL A 18 9.33 30.48 6.23
C VAL A 18 10.85 30.28 6.23
N GLY A 19 11.43 30.02 7.39
CA GLY A 19 12.85 29.75 7.62
C GLY A 19 13.22 28.31 7.27
N ASP A 20 14.52 28.07 7.12
CA ASP A 20 15.04 26.75 6.74
C ASP A 20 14.81 25.71 7.85
N ASP A 21 14.93 26.10 9.13
CA ASP A 21 14.63 25.24 10.30
C ASP A 21 13.19 24.69 10.30
N THR A 22 12.23 25.45 9.77
CA THR A 22 10.82 25.02 9.65
C THR A 22 10.66 23.92 8.60
N LEU A 23 11.38 24.01 7.49
CA LEU A 23 11.35 23.00 6.43
C LEU A 23 12.08 21.74 6.86
N ASP A 24 13.23 21.86 7.51
CA ASP A 24 13.98 20.71 8.04
C ASP A 24 13.13 19.91 9.05
N LEU A 25 12.36 20.60 9.92
CA LEU A 25 11.42 19.95 10.83
C LEU A 25 10.28 19.21 10.12
N LEU A 26 9.83 19.73 8.96
CA LEU A 26 8.83 19.05 8.14
C LEU A 26 9.42 17.84 7.44
N ASP A 27 10.69 17.90 7.04
CA ASP A 27 11.40 16.79 6.39
C ASP A 27 11.52 15.60 7.34
N ASP A 28 11.98 15.88 8.56
CA ASP A 28 12.06 14.87 9.62
C ASP A 28 10.69 14.23 9.90
N GLU A 29 9.62 15.04 9.92
CA GLU A 29 8.27 14.57 10.19
C GLU A 29 7.69 13.75 9.04
N VAL A 30 7.88 14.18 7.79
CA VAL A 30 7.51 13.43 6.58
C VAL A 30 8.25 12.10 6.56
N GLN A 31 9.56 12.09 6.77
CA GLN A 31 10.37 10.87 6.75
C GLN A 31 9.92 9.89 7.85
N ARG A 32 9.62 10.40 9.06
CA ARG A 32 9.07 9.59 10.16
C ARG A 32 7.73 8.97 9.78
N LEU A 33 6.80 9.74 9.23
CA LEU A 33 5.47 9.26 8.84
C LEU A 33 5.54 8.25 7.70
N VAL A 34 6.39 8.47 6.69
CA VAL A 34 6.63 7.53 5.59
C VAL A 34 7.12 6.19 6.13
N ALA A 35 8.09 6.20 7.05
CA ALA A 35 8.64 4.99 7.65
C ALA A 35 7.64 4.28 8.56
N ALA A 36 6.89 5.02 9.38
CA ALA A 36 5.95 4.45 10.35
C ALA A 36 4.70 3.86 9.70
N TYR A 37 4.17 4.48 8.65
CA TYR A 37 2.87 4.13 8.06
C TYR A 37 2.68 2.63 7.73
N PRO A 38 3.59 1.95 7.01
CA PRO A 38 3.41 0.52 6.71
C PRO A 38 3.64 -0.41 7.90
N ARG A 39 4.22 0.11 8.98
CA ARG A 39 4.73 -0.66 10.13
C ARG A 39 3.80 -0.60 11.34
N GLU A 40 3.11 0.51 11.50
CA GLU A 40 2.27 0.79 12.66
C GLU A 40 0.79 0.79 12.28
N PRO A 41 -0.12 0.46 13.22
CA PRO A 41 -1.56 0.66 13.02
C PRO A 41 -1.87 2.09 12.61
N LEU A 42 -2.79 2.25 11.65
CA LEU A 42 -3.20 3.57 11.14
C LEU A 42 -3.59 4.52 12.28
N ALA A 43 -4.29 4.02 13.30
CA ALA A 43 -4.72 4.80 14.46
C ALA A 43 -3.57 5.45 15.25
N THR A 44 -2.35 4.90 15.18
CA THR A 44 -1.16 5.46 15.85
C THR A 44 -0.56 6.64 15.09
N VAL A 45 -0.68 6.66 13.76
CA VAL A 45 -0.05 7.68 12.89
C VAL A 45 -1.04 8.70 12.33
N TRP A 46 -2.36 8.44 12.43
CA TRP A 46 -3.38 9.22 11.74
C TRP A 46 -3.44 10.70 12.15
N SER A 47 -3.39 10.99 13.46
CA SER A 47 -3.43 12.37 13.95
C SER A 47 -2.23 13.16 13.44
N ASP A 48 -1.02 12.61 13.60
CA ASP A 48 0.22 13.27 13.21
C ASP A 48 0.27 13.47 11.69
N LEU A 49 -0.24 12.51 10.92
CA LEU A 49 -0.35 12.60 9.48
C LEU A 49 -1.27 13.75 9.05
N LEU A 50 -2.46 13.87 9.64
CA LEU A 50 -3.40 14.96 9.35
C LEU A 50 -2.87 16.32 9.81
N GLU A 51 -2.27 16.40 10.99
CA GLU A 51 -1.67 17.62 11.51
C GLU A 51 -0.52 18.10 10.61
N THR A 52 0.35 17.20 10.15
CA THR A 52 1.47 17.54 9.27
C THR A 52 0.99 17.92 7.87
N HIS A 53 -0.02 17.20 7.35
CA HIS A 53 -0.69 17.56 6.10
C HIS A 53 -1.27 18.98 6.16
N GLU A 54 -2.03 19.30 7.20
CA GLU A 54 -2.62 20.64 7.38
C GLU A 54 -1.53 21.73 7.49
N GLN A 55 -0.42 21.44 8.20
CA GLN A 55 0.71 22.37 8.29
C GLN A 55 1.30 22.68 6.91
N VAL A 56 1.57 21.68 6.08
CA VAL A 56 2.10 21.87 4.72
C VAL A 56 1.14 22.72 3.89
N PHE A 57 -0.17 22.45 3.94
CA PHE A 57 -1.17 23.22 3.20
C PHE A 57 -1.29 24.66 3.68
N ARG A 58 -1.23 24.92 4.99
CA ARG A 58 -1.18 26.29 5.53
C ARG A 58 0.05 27.07 5.05
N LEU A 59 1.19 26.39 4.86
CA LEU A 59 2.39 27.03 4.32
C LEU A 59 2.24 27.35 2.82
N LEU A 60 1.67 26.42 2.04
CA LEU A 60 1.36 26.62 0.61
C LEU A 60 0.39 27.79 0.39
N GLU A 61 -0.66 27.87 1.20
CA GLU A 61 -1.69 28.92 1.12
C GLU A 61 -1.21 30.26 1.69
N GLY A 62 -0.27 30.23 2.63
CA GLY A 62 0.17 31.40 3.38
C GLY A 62 1.02 32.41 2.59
N GLY A 63 1.44 32.10 1.37
CA GLY A 63 2.19 33.03 0.49
C GLY A 63 3.58 33.44 1.00
N ARG A 64 4.08 32.81 2.07
CA ARG A 64 5.33 33.14 2.77
C ARG A 64 6.52 32.27 2.37
N VAL A 65 6.31 31.33 1.44
CA VAL A 65 7.32 30.37 0.95
C VAL A 65 8.02 30.95 -0.27
N ARG A 66 9.36 30.82 -0.35
CA ARG A 66 10.12 31.31 -1.50
C ARG A 66 9.83 30.45 -2.74
N PRO A 67 9.84 31.02 -3.97
CA PRO A 67 9.63 30.25 -5.19
C PRO A 67 10.56 29.03 -5.32
N SER A 68 11.80 29.12 -4.83
CA SER A 68 12.76 28.02 -4.83
C SER A 68 12.39 26.85 -3.90
N GLN A 69 11.53 27.08 -2.91
CA GLN A 69 11.08 26.08 -1.93
C GLN A 69 9.69 25.51 -2.26
N LEU A 70 8.93 26.17 -3.16
CA LEU A 70 7.57 25.75 -3.48
C LEU A 70 7.50 24.33 -4.06
N ARG A 71 8.42 23.97 -4.95
CA ARG A 71 8.44 22.63 -5.57
C ARG A 71 8.62 21.52 -4.52
N ASP A 72 9.53 21.74 -3.58
CA ASP A 72 9.78 20.81 -2.48
C ASP A 72 8.56 20.71 -1.53
N LEU A 73 7.94 21.85 -1.20
CA LEU A 73 6.74 21.86 -0.38
C LEU A 73 5.55 21.17 -1.07
N TYR A 74 5.40 21.34 -2.39
CA TYR A 74 4.42 20.58 -3.17
C TYR A 74 4.74 19.08 -3.21
N ALA A 75 6.02 18.68 -3.27
CA ALA A 75 6.39 17.27 -3.18
C ALA A 75 5.97 16.66 -1.83
N LYS A 76 6.21 17.36 -0.71
CA LYS A 76 5.71 16.96 0.63
C LYS A 76 4.19 16.91 0.68
N GLY A 77 3.52 17.90 0.09
CA GLY A 77 2.06 17.93 -0.04
C GLY A 77 1.52 16.72 -0.80
N ALA A 78 2.22 16.28 -1.86
CA ALA A 78 1.87 15.09 -2.62
C ALA A 78 2.05 13.80 -1.81
N VAL A 79 3.20 13.65 -1.12
CA VAL A 79 3.52 12.49 -0.26
C VAL A 79 2.51 12.36 0.88
N LEU A 80 2.24 13.43 1.61
CA LEU A 80 1.29 13.41 2.73
C LEU A 80 -0.14 13.15 2.23
N SER A 81 -0.56 13.79 1.13
CA SER A 81 -1.88 13.54 0.55
C SER A 81 -2.03 12.10 0.05
N PHE A 82 -0.97 11.49 -0.47
CA PHE A 82 -0.93 10.07 -0.83
C PHE A 82 -1.15 9.18 0.41
N LEU A 83 -0.45 9.44 1.51
CA LEU A 83 -0.61 8.67 2.75
C LEU A 83 -2.00 8.83 3.37
N VAL A 84 -2.57 10.04 3.36
CA VAL A 84 -3.94 10.30 3.83
C VAL A 84 -4.95 9.55 2.95
N ALA A 85 -4.80 9.62 1.63
CA ALA A 85 -5.62 8.86 0.68
C ALA A 85 -5.53 7.35 0.92
N LYS A 86 -4.33 6.83 1.16
CA LYS A 86 -4.12 5.44 1.55
C LYS A 86 -4.87 5.14 2.86
N GLY A 87 -4.79 6.01 3.87
CA GLY A 87 -5.52 5.80 5.14
C GLY A 87 -7.03 5.70 4.94
N PHE A 88 -7.63 6.56 4.11
CA PHE A 88 -9.03 6.43 3.73
C PHE A 88 -9.34 5.11 3.02
N ASN A 89 -8.45 4.64 2.14
CA ASN A 89 -8.60 3.33 1.51
C ASN A 89 -8.55 2.18 2.52
N ASP A 90 -7.63 2.21 3.47
CA ASP A 90 -7.50 1.21 4.54
C ASP A 90 -8.71 1.19 5.47
N MET A 91 -9.42 2.31 5.56
CA MET A 91 -10.67 2.51 6.28
C MET A 91 -11.92 2.18 5.46
N GLN A 92 -11.77 1.71 4.21
CA GLN A 92 -12.87 1.43 3.28
C GLN A 92 -13.72 2.68 2.92
N ASP A 93 -13.10 3.85 2.81
CA ASP A 93 -13.71 5.06 2.25
C ASP A 93 -13.09 5.42 0.90
N PRO A 94 -13.51 4.76 -0.20
CA PRO A 94 -12.93 5.00 -1.52
C PRO A 94 -13.24 6.40 -2.07
N HIS A 95 -14.29 7.06 -1.58
CA HIS A 95 -14.66 8.41 -2.03
C HIS A 95 -13.68 9.45 -1.49
N GLN A 96 -13.41 9.44 -0.19
CA GLN A 96 -12.41 10.31 0.43
C GLN A 96 -11.00 9.96 -0.06
N ALA A 97 -10.69 8.67 -0.21
CA ALA A 97 -9.41 8.23 -0.77
C ALA A 97 -9.15 8.79 -2.17
N MET A 98 -10.15 8.73 -3.07
CA MET A 98 -10.02 9.25 -4.43
C MET A 98 -9.90 10.79 -4.44
N THR A 99 -10.59 11.48 -3.52
CA THR A 99 -10.47 12.94 -3.36
C THR A 99 -9.05 13.33 -2.96
N MET A 100 -8.50 12.71 -1.93
CA MET A 100 -7.13 12.98 -1.48
C MET A 100 -6.08 12.55 -2.52
N THR A 101 -6.36 11.52 -3.33
CA THR A 101 -5.50 11.15 -4.45
C THR A 101 -5.46 12.24 -5.53
N ARG A 102 -6.57 12.97 -5.76
CA ARG A 102 -6.58 14.12 -6.68
C ARG A 102 -5.77 15.29 -6.14
N VAL A 103 -5.82 15.52 -4.83
CA VAL A 103 -4.97 16.49 -4.14
C VAL A 103 -3.50 16.12 -4.30
N ALA A 104 -3.13 14.86 -4.01
CA ALA A 104 -1.78 14.36 -4.22
C ALA A 104 -1.30 14.55 -5.67
N ALA A 105 -2.18 14.25 -6.65
CA ALA A 105 -1.86 14.42 -8.06
C ALA A 105 -1.68 15.89 -8.46
N ALA A 106 -2.42 16.82 -7.87
CA ALA A 106 -2.23 18.26 -8.09
C ALA A 106 -0.87 18.70 -7.57
N CYS A 107 -0.56 18.39 -6.31
CA CYS A 107 0.72 18.70 -5.71
C CYS A 107 1.90 18.05 -6.47
N ALA A 108 1.76 16.81 -6.93
CA ALA A 108 2.81 16.14 -7.71
C ALA A 108 3.10 16.85 -9.05
N ARG A 109 2.07 17.41 -9.70
CA ARG A 109 2.25 18.22 -10.92
C ARG A 109 2.90 19.56 -10.63
N ASP A 110 2.49 20.24 -9.55
CA ASP A 110 3.06 21.52 -9.15
C ASP A 110 4.50 21.38 -8.63
N ALA A 111 4.87 20.20 -8.12
CA ALA A 111 6.25 19.83 -7.81
C ALA A 111 7.09 19.48 -9.07
N GLU A 112 6.41 19.27 -10.21
CA GLU A 112 6.98 18.75 -11.45
C GLU A 112 7.75 17.43 -11.26
N HIS A 113 7.24 16.54 -10.39
CA HIS A 113 7.93 15.30 -10.01
C HIS A 113 7.33 14.09 -10.75
N PRO A 114 8.00 13.54 -11.77
CA PRO A 114 7.41 12.50 -12.64
C PRO A 114 7.10 11.19 -11.89
N GLY A 115 7.97 10.78 -10.96
CA GLY A 115 7.72 9.63 -10.07
C GLY A 115 6.43 9.78 -9.26
N LEU A 116 6.23 10.90 -8.56
CA LEU A 116 5.01 11.18 -7.82
C LEU A 116 3.76 11.26 -8.71
N ILE A 117 3.88 11.82 -9.92
CA ILE A 117 2.77 11.86 -10.88
C ILE A 117 2.33 10.42 -11.22
N ALA A 118 3.28 9.55 -11.60
CA ALA A 118 2.99 8.14 -11.91
C ALA A 118 2.44 7.38 -10.69
N LEU A 119 3.00 7.64 -9.51
CA LEU A 119 2.57 7.05 -8.24
C LEU A 119 1.09 7.37 -7.93
N THR A 120 0.62 8.57 -8.27
CA THR A 120 -0.80 8.94 -8.03
C THR A 120 -1.78 8.13 -8.87
N ASP A 121 -1.41 7.72 -10.09
CA ASP A 121 -2.22 6.78 -10.88
C ASP A 121 -2.18 5.37 -10.29
N GLY A 122 -1.03 4.94 -9.76
CA GLY A 122 -0.93 3.70 -8.97
C GLY A 122 -1.85 3.69 -7.76
N LEU A 123 -1.98 4.81 -7.04
CA LEU A 123 -2.90 4.92 -5.91
C LEU A 123 -4.37 4.82 -6.34
N LYS A 124 -4.76 5.45 -7.45
CA LYS A 124 -6.12 5.30 -8.00
C LYS A 124 -6.40 3.84 -8.36
N SER A 125 -5.42 3.16 -8.95
CA SER A 125 -5.50 1.73 -9.27
C SER A 125 -5.73 0.89 -8.00
N LEU A 126 -4.92 1.11 -6.97
CA LEU A 126 -5.04 0.42 -5.68
C LEU A 126 -6.42 0.64 -5.03
N ILE A 127 -6.91 1.88 -5.02
CA ILE A 127 -8.24 2.22 -4.48
C ILE A 127 -9.35 1.50 -5.27
N ALA A 128 -9.29 1.54 -6.59
CA ALA A 128 -10.27 0.87 -7.45
C ALA A 128 -10.25 -0.65 -7.26
N TYR A 129 -9.06 -1.24 -7.14
CA TYR A 129 -8.86 -2.66 -6.90
C TYR A 129 -9.57 -3.12 -5.61
N TRP A 130 -9.34 -2.43 -4.49
CA TRP A 130 -9.97 -2.76 -3.21
C TRP A 130 -11.44 -2.38 -3.12
N ALA A 131 -11.91 -1.49 -4.01
CA ALA A 131 -13.32 -1.16 -4.19
C ALA A 131 -14.06 -2.11 -5.16
N ASN A 132 -13.43 -3.22 -5.58
CA ASN A 132 -13.99 -4.20 -6.52
C ASN A 132 -14.37 -3.59 -7.88
N ARG A 133 -13.50 -2.72 -8.42
CA ARG A 133 -13.62 -2.09 -9.75
C ARG A 133 -12.37 -2.43 -10.59
N PRO A 134 -12.22 -3.70 -11.03
CA PRO A 134 -10.98 -4.17 -11.63
C PRO A 134 -10.65 -3.52 -12.97
N GLU A 135 -11.64 -3.13 -13.77
CA GLU A 135 -11.43 -2.43 -15.04
C GLU A 135 -10.84 -1.03 -14.82
N ASP A 136 -11.34 -0.30 -13.82
CA ASP A 136 -10.77 0.99 -13.43
C ASP A 136 -9.37 0.83 -12.84
N ALA A 137 -9.15 -0.22 -12.04
CA ALA A 137 -7.84 -0.53 -11.51
C ALA A 137 -6.81 -0.78 -12.63
N GLN A 138 -7.19 -1.58 -13.63
CA GLN A 138 -6.38 -1.86 -14.82
C GLN A 138 -6.10 -0.59 -15.64
N HIS A 139 -7.11 0.26 -15.81
CA HIS A 139 -6.98 1.53 -16.54
C HIS A 139 -5.95 2.44 -15.87
N TYR A 140 -6.07 2.67 -14.56
CA TYR A 140 -5.14 3.54 -13.84
C TYR A 140 -3.73 2.97 -13.76
N ALA A 141 -3.58 1.65 -13.55
CA ALA A 141 -2.27 1.01 -13.55
C ALA A 141 -1.56 1.17 -14.91
N SER A 142 -2.30 1.00 -16.01
CA SER A 142 -1.77 1.15 -17.36
C SER A 142 -1.31 2.58 -17.64
N ARG A 143 -2.13 3.58 -17.27
CA ARG A 143 -1.76 5.01 -17.39
C ARG A 143 -0.52 5.39 -16.58
N GLY A 144 -0.43 4.89 -15.34
CA GLY A 144 0.74 5.12 -14.51
C GLY A 144 1.98 4.46 -15.12
N ALA A 145 1.86 3.23 -15.62
CA ALA A 145 2.96 2.51 -16.27
C ALA A 145 3.48 3.23 -17.53
N GLU A 146 2.59 3.80 -18.34
CA GLU A 146 2.95 4.66 -19.47
C GLU A 146 3.72 5.91 -19.02
N THR A 147 3.25 6.58 -17.96
CA THR A 147 3.93 7.74 -17.37
C THR A 147 5.31 7.38 -16.83
N ALA A 148 5.44 6.20 -16.24
CA ALA A 148 6.69 5.70 -15.67
C ALA A 148 7.61 5.05 -16.71
N ALA A 149 7.24 4.95 -17.99
CA ALA A 149 7.95 4.12 -18.97
C ALA A 149 9.47 4.35 -19.00
N ASN A 150 9.89 5.63 -18.94
CA ASN A 150 11.29 6.05 -18.99
C ASN A 150 11.95 6.29 -17.61
N LEU A 151 11.24 6.08 -16.51
CA LEU A 151 11.78 6.23 -15.16
C LEU A 151 12.62 5.03 -14.74
N ARG A 152 13.67 5.25 -13.96
CA ARG A 152 14.56 4.17 -13.50
C ARG A 152 14.34 3.73 -12.06
N GLY A 153 13.62 4.50 -11.25
CA GLY A 153 13.23 4.11 -9.90
C GLY A 153 12.19 3.00 -9.87
N THR A 154 11.81 2.56 -8.67
CA THR A 154 10.97 1.36 -8.51
C THR A 154 9.48 1.56 -8.77
N VAL A 155 9.00 2.81 -8.89
CA VAL A 155 7.57 3.11 -9.14
C VAL A 155 7.01 2.40 -10.38
N GLY A 156 7.81 2.27 -11.44
CA GLY A 156 7.41 1.54 -12.65
C GLY A 156 7.16 0.05 -12.40
N LEU A 157 7.89 -0.56 -11.47
CA LEU A 157 7.68 -1.96 -11.07
C LEU A 157 6.39 -2.11 -10.26
N TRP A 158 6.10 -1.18 -9.35
CA TRP A 158 4.85 -1.18 -8.60
C TRP A 158 3.63 -1.11 -9.52
N LEU A 159 3.70 -0.26 -10.54
CA LEU A 159 2.63 -0.10 -11.53
C LEU A 159 2.41 -1.38 -12.38
N LEU A 160 3.48 -2.08 -12.74
CA LEU A 160 3.37 -3.39 -13.40
C LEU A 160 2.75 -4.45 -12.47
N GLY A 161 3.13 -4.46 -11.19
CA GLY A 161 2.51 -5.34 -10.19
C GLY A 161 1.01 -5.04 -9.99
N LEU A 162 0.62 -3.77 -9.94
CA LEU A 162 -0.79 -3.38 -9.87
C LEU A 162 -1.56 -3.85 -11.11
N LYS A 163 -0.96 -3.72 -12.31
CA LYS A 163 -1.54 -4.22 -13.56
C LYS A 163 -1.70 -5.74 -13.55
N ALA A 164 -0.74 -6.48 -12.99
CA ALA A 164 -0.85 -7.94 -12.80
C ALA A 164 -2.06 -8.28 -11.92
N ARG A 165 -2.19 -7.62 -10.77
CA ARG A 165 -3.30 -7.86 -9.83
C ARG A 165 -4.66 -7.57 -10.44
N SER A 166 -4.83 -6.46 -11.16
CA SER A 166 -6.11 -6.15 -11.81
C SER A 166 -6.41 -7.10 -12.98
N ALA A 167 -5.40 -7.48 -13.77
CA ALA A 167 -5.55 -8.47 -14.84
C ALA A 167 -5.97 -9.84 -14.28
N ALA A 168 -5.38 -10.28 -13.17
CA ALA A 168 -5.73 -11.53 -12.51
C ALA A 168 -7.20 -11.58 -12.06
N VAL A 169 -7.71 -10.49 -11.47
CA VAL A 169 -9.14 -10.38 -11.09
C VAL A 169 -10.06 -10.43 -12.31
N LEU A 170 -9.60 -9.95 -13.47
CA LEU A 170 -10.32 -10.03 -14.75
C LEU A 170 -10.19 -11.40 -15.45
N GLY A 171 -9.36 -12.32 -14.91
CA GLY A 171 -9.07 -13.60 -15.55
C GLY A 171 -8.15 -13.51 -16.77
N ASP A 172 -7.42 -12.41 -16.94
CA ASP A 172 -6.51 -12.20 -18.06
C ASP A 172 -5.10 -12.74 -17.75
N GLU A 173 -4.96 -14.06 -17.86
CA GLU A 173 -3.71 -14.78 -17.64
C GLU A 173 -2.56 -14.33 -18.55
N GLU A 174 -2.87 -13.96 -19.80
CA GLU A 174 -1.86 -13.51 -20.75
C GLU A 174 -1.23 -12.19 -20.29
N THR A 175 -2.05 -11.23 -19.89
CA THR A 175 -1.55 -9.96 -19.36
C THR A 175 -0.76 -10.19 -18.07
N VAL A 176 -1.22 -11.03 -17.14
CA VAL A 176 -0.48 -11.37 -15.90
C VAL A 176 0.93 -11.87 -16.22
N ARG A 177 1.05 -12.85 -17.11
CA ARG A 177 2.34 -13.41 -17.53
C ARG A 177 3.23 -12.34 -18.17
N LEU A 178 2.69 -11.55 -19.10
CA LEU A 178 3.45 -10.53 -19.83
C LEU A 178 4.00 -9.46 -18.87
N VAL A 179 3.17 -8.92 -17.98
CA VAL A 179 3.59 -7.81 -17.10
C VAL A 179 4.50 -8.28 -15.98
N ASN A 180 4.35 -9.52 -15.49
CA ASN A 180 5.27 -10.10 -14.52
C ASN A 180 6.66 -10.34 -15.15
N GLN A 181 6.73 -10.82 -16.40
CA GLN A 181 8.00 -10.92 -17.13
C GLN A 181 8.61 -9.52 -17.34
N GLN A 182 7.81 -8.55 -17.77
CA GLN A 182 8.27 -7.17 -17.94
C GLN A 182 8.80 -6.57 -16.63
N ALA A 183 8.18 -6.87 -15.49
CA ALA A 183 8.64 -6.42 -14.18
C ALA A 183 9.95 -7.11 -13.76
N ALA A 184 10.16 -8.37 -14.11
CA ALA A 184 11.43 -9.06 -13.89
C ALA A 184 12.56 -8.42 -14.71
N ASP A 185 12.35 -8.24 -16.02
CA ASP A 185 13.34 -7.63 -16.92
C ASP A 185 13.68 -6.19 -16.50
N ARG A 186 12.65 -5.41 -16.12
CA ARG A 186 12.82 -4.03 -15.69
C ARG A 186 13.58 -3.92 -14.38
N ARG A 187 13.45 -4.89 -13.47
CA ARG A 187 14.15 -4.86 -12.18
C ARG A 187 15.66 -4.87 -12.34
N GLU A 188 16.19 -5.53 -13.36
CA GLU A 188 17.63 -5.56 -13.65
C GLU A 188 18.21 -4.17 -14.00
N GLN A 189 17.36 -3.22 -14.37
CA GLN A 189 17.75 -1.89 -14.84
C GLN A 189 17.45 -0.76 -13.85
N VAL A 190 16.86 -1.12 -12.70
CA VAL A 190 16.47 -0.16 -11.66
C VAL A 190 17.67 0.60 -11.14
N VAL A 191 17.49 1.91 -10.99
CA VAL A 191 18.39 2.81 -10.28
C VAL A 191 17.52 3.56 -9.27
N PRO A 192 17.70 3.34 -7.96
CA PRO A 192 16.91 4.04 -6.94
C PRO A 192 16.98 5.55 -7.10
N ASP A 193 15.82 6.20 -7.06
CA ASP A 193 15.68 7.66 -7.16
C ASP A 193 15.33 8.32 -5.80
N ASP A 194 15.02 9.60 -5.82
CA ASP A 194 14.60 10.38 -4.64
C ASP A 194 13.30 9.86 -4.03
N LEU A 195 12.36 9.39 -4.85
CA LEU A 195 11.13 8.74 -4.37
C LEU A 195 11.44 7.42 -3.65
N ASP A 196 12.36 6.62 -4.19
CA ASP A 196 12.82 5.39 -3.55
C ASP A 196 13.54 5.64 -2.21
N GLN A 197 14.27 6.76 -2.09
CA GLN A 197 14.97 7.14 -0.86
C GLN A 197 14.03 7.43 0.31
N LEU A 198 12.79 7.85 0.05
CA LEU A 198 11.78 8.01 1.10
C LEU A 198 11.46 6.68 1.79
N GLY A 199 11.50 5.56 1.04
CA GLY A 199 11.19 4.23 1.54
C GLY A 199 9.69 4.03 1.82
N GLY A 200 9.37 3.14 2.75
CA GLY A 200 7.98 2.84 3.12
C GLY A 200 7.12 2.43 1.93
N LEU A 201 6.01 3.14 1.70
CA LEU A 201 5.11 2.88 0.56
C LEU A 201 5.62 3.43 -0.78
N PHE A 202 6.73 4.16 -0.80
CA PHE A 202 7.27 4.83 -1.98
C PHE A 202 8.39 4.05 -2.66
N THR A 203 8.84 2.94 -2.05
CA THR A 203 9.76 1.98 -2.66
C THR A 203 9.08 0.63 -2.88
N TYR A 204 9.48 -0.06 -3.95
CA TYR A 204 8.97 -1.37 -4.31
C TYR A 204 10.09 -2.40 -4.24
N ALA A 205 10.27 -2.98 -3.06
CA ALA A 205 11.30 -3.99 -2.79
C ALA A 205 11.03 -5.33 -3.48
N TRP A 206 12.01 -6.23 -3.49
CA TRP A 206 11.91 -7.54 -4.15
C TRP A 206 10.80 -8.40 -3.54
N GLU A 207 10.72 -8.40 -2.22
CA GLU A 207 9.74 -9.15 -1.43
C GLU A 207 8.31 -8.72 -1.80
N LYS A 208 8.11 -7.42 -2.05
CA LYS A 208 6.81 -6.87 -2.47
C LYS A 208 6.47 -7.24 -3.91
N GLN A 209 7.46 -7.27 -4.80
CA GLN A 209 7.28 -7.76 -6.17
C GLN A 209 6.87 -9.25 -6.19
N LEU A 210 7.56 -10.08 -5.40
CA LEU A 210 7.24 -11.49 -5.28
C LEU A 210 5.84 -11.71 -4.69
N TYR A 211 5.49 -10.98 -3.63
CA TYR A 211 4.13 -10.98 -3.06
C TYR A 211 3.06 -10.69 -4.13
N TYR A 212 3.20 -9.62 -4.91
CA TYR A 212 2.20 -9.27 -5.93
C TYR A 212 2.13 -10.30 -7.08
N ALA A 213 3.26 -10.90 -7.45
CA ALA A 213 3.31 -11.95 -8.47
C ALA A 213 2.58 -13.21 -7.97
N VAL A 214 2.83 -13.64 -6.74
CA VAL A 214 2.13 -14.77 -6.09
C VAL A 214 0.64 -14.48 -5.96
N GLU A 215 0.26 -13.27 -5.56
CA GLU A 215 -1.14 -12.89 -5.45
C GLU A 215 -1.87 -13.00 -6.80
N ALA A 216 -1.23 -12.56 -7.89
CA ALA A 216 -1.82 -12.66 -9.22
C ALA A 216 -2.11 -14.12 -9.61
N GLU A 217 -1.18 -15.05 -9.33
CA GLU A 217 -1.38 -16.49 -9.57
C GLU A 217 -2.46 -17.08 -8.66
N ALA A 218 -2.50 -16.68 -7.38
CA ALA A 218 -3.54 -17.10 -6.44
C ALA A 218 -4.94 -16.64 -6.88
N LEU A 219 -5.06 -15.42 -7.41
CA LEU A 219 -6.32 -14.87 -7.91
C LEU A 219 -6.80 -15.56 -9.19
N LEU A 220 -5.89 -16.08 -10.01
CA LEU A 220 -6.19 -16.93 -11.17
C LEU A 220 -6.60 -18.36 -10.76
N GLY A 221 -6.54 -18.70 -9.47
CA GLY A 221 -6.87 -20.02 -8.96
C GLY A 221 -5.78 -21.07 -9.17
N HIS A 222 -4.54 -20.63 -9.44
CA HIS A 222 -3.41 -21.53 -9.65
C HIS A 222 -2.86 -22.05 -8.33
N GLY A 223 -2.39 -23.30 -8.34
CA GLY A 223 -1.74 -23.94 -7.19
C GLY A 223 -0.87 -25.10 -7.62
N ASN A 224 0.41 -25.06 -7.26
CA ASN A 224 1.37 -26.15 -7.45
C ASN A 224 2.55 -25.99 -6.47
N ALA A 225 3.42 -27.00 -6.39
CA ALA A 225 4.56 -27.00 -5.47
C ALA A 225 5.53 -25.82 -5.66
N ALA A 226 5.73 -25.36 -6.89
CA ALA A 226 6.61 -24.22 -7.16
C ALA A 226 5.98 -22.91 -6.65
N LEU A 227 4.67 -22.70 -6.87
CA LEU A 227 3.94 -21.56 -6.33
C LEU A 227 3.87 -21.57 -4.80
N ILE A 228 3.74 -22.74 -4.18
CA ILE A 228 3.82 -22.86 -2.71
C ILE A 228 5.18 -22.35 -2.21
N THR A 229 6.27 -22.77 -2.86
CA THR A 229 7.63 -22.33 -2.50
C THR A 229 7.77 -20.81 -2.64
N GLN A 230 7.31 -20.24 -3.75
CA GLN A 230 7.33 -18.78 -3.96
C GLN A 230 6.47 -18.01 -2.93
N ALA A 231 5.31 -18.55 -2.57
CA ALA A 231 4.45 -17.97 -1.54
C ALA A 231 5.10 -18.02 -0.15
N GLU A 232 5.79 -19.12 0.20
CA GLU A 232 6.57 -19.24 1.43
C GLU A 232 7.77 -18.28 1.46
N GLU A 233 8.44 -18.08 0.32
CA GLU A 233 9.48 -17.06 0.15
C GLU A 233 8.93 -15.64 0.35
N ALA A 234 7.75 -15.32 -0.20
CA ALA A 234 7.10 -14.04 -0.01
C ALA A 234 6.77 -13.78 1.47
N VAL A 235 6.21 -14.77 2.18
CA VAL A 235 5.96 -14.70 3.63
C VAL A 235 7.27 -14.49 4.40
N THR A 236 8.31 -15.24 4.06
CA THR A 236 9.64 -15.12 4.70
C THR A 236 10.23 -13.72 4.50
N GLY A 237 10.08 -13.13 3.31
CA GLY A 237 10.55 -11.77 3.01
C GLY A 237 9.96 -10.68 3.92
N PHE A 238 8.74 -10.88 4.42
CA PHE A 238 8.09 -9.96 5.36
C PHE A 238 8.07 -10.44 6.82
N SER A 239 8.84 -11.47 7.18
CA SER A 239 8.78 -12.07 8.52
C SER A 239 9.70 -11.43 9.57
N ASP A 240 10.70 -10.62 9.20
CA ASP A 240 11.57 -9.90 10.16
C ASP A 240 11.07 -8.47 10.40
N PRO A 241 10.50 -8.14 11.58
CA PRO A 241 10.06 -6.78 11.89
C PRO A 241 11.17 -5.74 11.90
N ARG A 242 12.45 -6.12 11.92
CA ARG A 242 13.58 -5.18 11.88
C ARG A 242 14.00 -4.83 10.46
N SER A 243 13.50 -5.55 9.45
CA SER A 243 13.76 -5.22 8.05
C SER A 243 13.20 -3.82 7.72
N PRO A 244 13.92 -2.98 6.96
CA PRO A 244 13.41 -1.68 6.54
C PRO A 244 12.17 -1.80 5.65
N ASN A 245 12.02 -2.91 4.92
CA ASN A 245 10.89 -3.19 4.03
C ASN A 245 9.74 -3.91 4.75
N TRP A 246 9.86 -4.18 6.05
CA TRP A 246 8.80 -4.86 6.80
C TRP A 246 7.53 -4.02 6.83
N ALA A 247 6.41 -4.65 6.47
CA ALA A 247 5.08 -4.09 6.53
C ALA A 247 4.11 -5.19 6.99
N PHE A 248 3.39 -4.97 8.10
CA PHE A 248 2.48 -5.99 8.64
C PHE A 248 1.35 -6.33 7.67
N GLY A 249 0.92 -5.34 6.86
CA GLY A 249 -0.12 -5.52 5.85
C GLY A 249 0.32 -6.42 4.70
N ASP A 250 1.56 -6.25 4.22
CA ASP A 250 2.10 -7.09 3.16
C ASP A 250 2.37 -8.52 3.67
N LEU A 251 2.84 -8.69 4.92
CA LEU A 251 2.96 -10.02 5.55
C LEU A 251 1.61 -10.75 5.63
N ALA A 252 0.57 -10.06 6.10
CA ALA A 252 -0.77 -10.65 6.21
C ALA A 252 -1.36 -10.97 4.83
N GLY A 253 -1.09 -10.13 3.83
CA GLY A 253 -1.43 -10.40 2.42
C GLY A 253 -0.75 -11.67 1.90
N ALA A 254 0.57 -11.77 2.04
CA ALA A 254 1.34 -12.93 1.61
C ALA A 254 0.90 -14.23 2.31
N GLN A 255 0.51 -14.16 3.59
CA GLN A 255 -0.06 -15.32 4.31
C GLN A 255 -1.42 -15.75 3.77
N CYS A 256 -2.28 -14.78 3.39
CA CYS A 256 -3.55 -15.10 2.73
C CYS A 256 -3.31 -15.75 1.37
N ASP A 257 -2.33 -15.26 0.60
CA ASP A 257 -2.03 -15.83 -0.71
C ASP A 257 -1.44 -17.24 -0.59
N LEU A 258 -0.55 -17.49 0.38
CA LEU A 258 -0.08 -18.84 0.68
C LEU A 258 -1.26 -19.77 1.02
N ALA A 259 -2.24 -19.30 1.79
CA ALA A 259 -3.44 -20.08 2.08
C ALA A 259 -4.27 -20.36 0.82
N LEU A 260 -4.43 -19.39 -0.09
CA LEU A 260 -5.09 -19.59 -1.38
C LEU A 260 -4.37 -20.62 -2.24
N ILE A 261 -3.06 -20.46 -2.44
CA ILE A 261 -2.23 -21.40 -3.22
C ILE A 261 -2.33 -22.82 -2.66
N ARG A 262 -2.29 -22.99 -1.32
CA ARG A 262 -2.44 -24.30 -0.69
C ARG A 262 -3.84 -24.90 -0.91
N LEU A 263 -4.91 -24.10 -0.83
CA LEU A 263 -6.27 -24.55 -1.18
C LEU A 263 -6.37 -24.99 -2.63
N HIS A 264 -5.83 -24.21 -3.57
CA HIS A 264 -5.82 -24.56 -4.99
C HIS A 264 -4.98 -25.82 -5.29
N SER A 265 -3.99 -26.11 -4.45
CA SER A 265 -3.17 -27.33 -4.51
C SER A 265 -3.79 -28.53 -3.78
N GLY A 266 -4.98 -28.38 -3.18
CA GLY A 266 -5.66 -29.46 -2.44
C GLY A 266 -5.16 -29.69 -1.01
N ASP A 267 -4.51 -28.69 -0.38
CA ASP A 267 -3.99 -28.74 0.99
C ASP A 267 -4.77 -27.80 1.94
N PRO A 268 -5.97 -28.19 2.40
CA PRO A 268 -6.79 -27.37 3.29
C PRO A 268 -6.19 -27.20 4.70
N ASP A 269 -5.46 -28.19 5.20
CA ASP A 269 -4.83 -28.14 6.53
C ASP A 269 -3.66 -27.15 6.52
N GLY A 270 -2.81 -27.20 5.49
CA GLY A 270 -1.75 -26.22 5.30
C GLY A 270 -2.30 -24.83 5.03
N ALA A 271 -3.44 -24.67 4.36
CA ALA A 271 -4.09 -23.37 4.21
C ALA A 271 -4.58 -22.80 5.55
N ALA A 272 -5.19 -23.63 6.40
CA ALA A 272 -5.60 -23.24 7.74
C ALA A 272 -4.40 -22.79 8.59
N ALA A 273 -3.26 -23.49 8.50
CA ALA A 273 -2.03 -23.11 9.17
C ALA A 273 -1.46 -21.79 8.63
N ALA A 274 -1.51 -21.55 7.32
CA ALA A 274 -0.98 -20.35 6.69
C ALA A 274 -1.75 -19.07 7.06
N ILE A 275 -3.09 -19.13 7.15
CA ILE A 275 -3.91 -17.96 7.49
C ILE A 275 -3.97 -17.69 9.00
N ARG A 276 -3.62 -18.66 9.86
CA ARG A 276 -3.70 -18.54 11.33
C ARG A 276 -3.10 -17.24 11.88
N PRO A 277 -1.87 -16.82 11.51
CA PRO A 277 -1.30 -15.59 12.05
C PRO A 277 -2.09 -14.32 11.67
N VAL A 278 -2.79 -14.34 10.52
CA VAL A 278 -3.67 -13.24 10.09
C VAL A 278 -4.88 -13.14 11.00
N LEU A 279 -5.51 -14.28 11.31
CA LEU A 279 -6.70 -14.33 12.16
C LEU A 279 -6.40 -13.94 13.62
N ASP A 280 -5.15 -14.14 14.06
CA ASP A 280 -4.64 -13.74 15.37
C ASP A 280 -4.30 -12.25 15.48
N LEU A 281 -4.30 -11.49 14.38
CA LEU A 281 -4.02 -10.06 14.40
C LEU A 281 -5.04 -9.32 15.30
N PRO A 282 -4.61 -8.38 16.14
CA PRO A 282 -5.55 -7.55 16.91
C PRO A 282 -6.34 -6.63 15.98
N ALA A 283 -7.53 -6.22 16.40
CA ALA A 283 -8.43 -5.38 15.59
C ALA A 283 -7.74 -4.14 15.00
N SER A 284 -6.83 -3.49 15.73
CA SER A 284 -6.07 -2.32 15.27
C SER A 284 -5.24 -2.54 14.00
N HIS A 285 -4.87 -3.79 13.67
CA HIS A 285 -4.10 -4.14 12.48
C HIS A 285 -4.97 -4.66 11.32
N ARG A 286 -6.30 -4.76 11.50
CA ARG A 286 -7.21 -5.34 10.50
C ARG A 286 -7.71 -4.30 9.50
N ASN A 287 -6.80 -3.77 8.67
CA ASN A 287 -7.17 -2.84 7.60
C ASN A 287 -8.05 -3.52 6.52
N HIS A 288 -8.69 -2.70 5.67
CA HIS A 288 -9.60 -3.18 4.62
C HIS A 288 -8.97 -4.25 3.71
N GLY A 289 -7.71 -4.05 3.28
CA GLY A 289 -7.00 -4.99 2.42
C GLY A 289 -6.84 -6.37 3.05
N ILE A 290 -6.38 -6.43 4.30
CA ILE A 290 -6.23 -7.69 5.05
C ILE A 290 -7.57 -8.42 5.19
N VAL A 291 -8.64 -7.69 5.52
CA VAL A 291 -9.96 -8.30 5.68
C VAL A 291 -10.48 -8.86 4.35
N VAL A 292 -10.32 -8.12 3.25
CA VAL A 292 -10.70 -8.62 1.93
C VAL A 292 -9.89 -9.85 1.54
N SER A 293 -8.57 -9.86 1.79
CA SER A 293 -7.72 -11.03 1.52
C SER A 293 -8.15 -12.27 2.32
N ALA A 294 -8.44 -12.12 3.62
CA ALA A 294 -8.99 -13.23 4.41
C ALA A 294 -10.34 -13.73 3.87
N MET A 295 -11.21 -12.82 3.41
CA MET A 295 -12.49 -13.19 2.79
C MET A 295 -12.32 -13.91 1.45
N ARG A 296 -11.25 -13.65 0.69
CA ARG A 296 -10.92 -14.43 -0.51
C ARG A 296 -10.56 -15.87 -0.15
N VAL A 297 -9.78 -16.09 0.91
CA VAL A 297 -9.48 -17.44 1.42
C VAL A 297 -10.75 -18.17 1.79
N ARG A 298 -11.70 -17.50 2.47
CA ARG A 298 -13.03 -18.07 2.74
C ARG A 298 -13.76 -18.45 1.45
N GLY A 299 -13.72 -17.60 0.43
CA GLY A 299 -14.32 -17.88 -0.88
C GLY A 299 -13.73 -19.14 -1.52
N ALA A 300 -12.40 -19.25 -1.58
CA ALA A 300 -11.72 -20.43 -2.11
C ALA A 300 -12.00 -21.69 -1.29
N LEU A 301 -12.05 -21.58 0.04
CA LEU A 301 -12.40 -22.69 0.92
C LEU A 301 -13.81 -23.22 0.62
N MET A 302 -14.78 -22.34 0.34
CA MET A 302 -16.14 -22.75 -0.03
C MET A 302 -16.22 -23.51 -1.35
N SER A 303 -15.28 -23.27 -2.26
CA SER A 303 -15.17 -23.99 -3.53
C SER A 303 -14.37 -25.29 -3.41
N SER A 304 -13.72 -25.53 -2.27
CA SER A 304 -12.92 -26.74 -2.00
C SER A 304 -13.79 -27.88 -1.46
N PRO A 305 -13.45 -29.16 -1.72
CA PRO A 305 -14.09 -30.32 -1.08
C PRO A 305 -14.10 -30.25 0.46
N ALA A 306 -13.13 -29.54 1.05
CA ALA A 306 -12.98 -29.39 2.49
C ALA A 306 -14.09 -28.55 3.17
N HIS A 307 -14.93 -27.81 2.42
CA HIS A 307 -15.94 -26.92 3.00
C HIS A 307 -17.01 -27.61 3.86
N THR A 308 -17.25 -28.91 3.64
CA THR A 308 -18.24 -29.68 4.42
C THR A 308 -17.66 -30.28 5.70
N ALA A 309 -16.34 -30.42 5.78
CA ALA A 309 -15.65 -30.93 6.96
C ALA A 309 -15.80 -29.96 8.14
N VAL A 310 -15.75 -30.50 9.36
CA VAL A 310 -15.88 -29.69 10.59
C VAL A 310 -14.82 -28.58 10.63
N ALA A 311 -13.55 -28.94 10.39
CA ALA A 311 -12.45 -27.97 10.35
C ALA A 311 -12.67 -26.85 9.31
N GLY A 312 -13.21 -27.17 8.13
CA GLY A 312 -13.55 -26.17 7.12
C GLY A 312 -14.69 -25.23 7.54
N LYS A 313 -15.70 -25.76 8.24
CA LYS A 313 -16.81 -24.95 8.79
C LYS A 313 -16.33 -24.02 9.90
N ASP A 314 -15.46 -24.51 10.78
CA ASP A 314 -14.90 -23.74 11.90
C ASP A 314 -14.01 -22.61 11.37
N LEU A 315 -13.10 -22.91 10.44
CA LEU A 315 -12.25 -21.90 9.80
C LEU A 315 -13.08 -20.82 9.09
N ARG A 316 -14.16 -21.21 8.40
CA ARG A 316 -15.08 -20.26 7.78
C ARG A 316 -15.73 -19.32 8.80
N ALA A 317 -16.26 -19.88 9.89
CA ALA A 317 -16.91 -19.09 10.93
C ALA A 317 -15.92 -18.10 11.59
N GLU A 318 -14.67 -18.52 11.74
CA GLU A 318 -13.61 -17.66 12.27
C GLU A 318 -13.25 -16.51 11.33
N ILE A 319 -13.10 -16.78 10.02
CA ILE A 319 -12.87 -15.71 9.02
C ILE A 319 -14.04 -14.72 9.00
N GLU A 320 -15.28 -15.20 9.15
CA GLU A 320 -16.47 -14.33 9.24
C GLU A 320 -16.40 -13.43 10.49
N ALA A 321 -16.05 -13.98 11.66
CA ALA A 321 -15.87 -13.22 12.89
C ALA A 321 -14.72 -12.19 12.78
N PHE A 322 -13.63 -12.55 12.11
CA PHE A 322 -12.52 -11.64 11.82
C PHE A 322 -12.98 -10.41 11.00
N SER A 323 -13.87 -10.61 10.02
CA SER A 323 -14.32 -9.55 9.13
C SER A 323 -15.21 -8.49 9.79
N THR A 324 -15.93 -8.86 10.85
CA THR A 324 -16.92 -8.02 11.55
C THR A 324 -16.32 -7.14 12.66
N SER A 325 -15.09 -7.42 13.07
CA SER A 325 -14.42 -6.81 14.23
C SER A 325 -13.38 -5.75 13.83
N ARG A 326 -13.78 -4.83 12.95
CA ARG A 326 -12.92 -3.74 12.47
C ARG A 326 -12.89 -2.57 13.46
N PRO A 327 -11.74 -1.88 13.62
CA PRO A 327 -11.67 -0.67 14.40
C PRO A 327 -12.51 0.42 13.73
N ALA A 328 -13.20 1.22 14.54
CA ALA A 328 -13.92 2.39 14.06
C ALA A 328 -12.95 3.41 13.45
N LEU A 329 -13.43 4.20 12.49
CA LEU A 329 -12.69 5.33 11.92
C LEU A 329 -12.13 6.19 13.08
N PRO A 330 -10.81 6.43 13.14
CA PRO A 330 -10.28 7.42 14.05
C PRO A 330 -10.98 8.75 13.76
N ARG A 331 -11.50 9.41 14.80
CA ARG A 331 -12.07 10.75 14.64
C ARG A 331 -10.92 11.70 14.29
N GLY A 332 -11.04 12.36 13.14
CA GLY A 332 -10.28 13.57 12.82
C GLY A 332 -10.86 14.76 13.58
#